data_AF-A0A1V8Y504-F1
#
_entry.id   AF-A0A1V8Y504-F1
#
_cell.length_a   1.000
_cell.length_b   1.000
_cell.length_c   1.000
_cell.angle_alpha   90.00
_cell.angle_beta   90.00
_cell.angle_gamma   90.00
#
_symmetry.space_group_name_H-M   'P 1'
#
loop_
_entity.id
_entity.type
_entity.pdbx_description
1 polymer ?
#
loop_
_entity_poly.entity_id
_entity_poly.type
_entity_poly.pdbx_seq_one_letter_code
_entity_poly.pdbx_strand_id
1 'polypeptide(L)'
;MRKDTSTYTAKSKEDEFEVSLDLKADTLKDGEQLTATHILYYEEAQENEVGREDDLTNKDQTVIFKTPKQPEQPKKSEEKQLEMKEISKTVSQELSKTGSAQNTLIVLVGFLLIVFVGFVWFAQSKKR
;
A
#
# COMPACT_ATOMS: atom_id res chain seq x y z
N MET A 1 14.50 -18.93 7.01
CA MET A 1 14.33 -18.85 8.48
C MET A 1 15.24 -17.75 8.97
N ARG A 2 14.70 -16.70 9.60
CA ARG A 2 15.52 -15.63 10.18
C ARG A 2 16.06 -16.15 11.51
N LYS A 3 17.37 -16.06 11.73
CA LYS A 3 18.02 -16.46 12.98
C LYS A 3 18.59 -15.20 13.59
N ASP A 4 18.06 -14.81 14.74
CA ASP A 4 18.61 -13.74 15.56
C ASP A 4 19.34 -14.38 16.74
N THR A 5 20.44 -13.78 17.18
CA THR A 5 21.27 -14.29 18.28
C THR A 5 21.56 -13.13 19.22
N SER A 6 21.36 -13.38 20.51
CA SER A 6 21.56 -12.41 21.58
C SER A 6 22.43 -13.06 22.66
N THR A 7 23.30 -12.26 23.27
CA THR A 7 24.12 -12.69 24.41
C THR A 7 23.49 -12.15 25.70
N TYR A 8 23.39 -12.99 26.71
CA TYR A 8 22.85 -12.65 28.01
C TYR A 8 23.72 -13.23 29.13
N THR A 9 23.94 -12.43 30.18
CA THR A 9 24.64 -12.89 31.40
C THR A 9 23.64 -12.95 32.54
N ALA A 10 23.36 -14.15 33.04
CA ALA A 10 22.49 -14.34 34.20
C ALA A 10 23.08 -13.65 35.44
N LYS A 11 22.20 -12.97 36.18
CA LYS A 11 22.51 -12.22 37.40
C LYS A 11 22.29 -13.06 38.66
N SER A 12 21.50 -14.12 38.57
CA SER A 12 21.20 -15.04 39.66
C SER A 12 20.96 -16.47 39.15
N LYS A 13 20.81 -17.40 40.08
CA LYS A 13 20.54 -18.83 39.78
C LYS A 13 19.22 -19.00 39.01
N GLU A 14 18.21 -18.21 39.37
CA GLU A 14 16.96 -18.06 38.64
C GLU A 14 16.96 -16.65 38.08
N ASP A 15 16.72 -16.50 36.79
CA ASP A 15 16.72 -15.21 36.13
C ASP A 15 15.77 -15.25 34.92
N GLU A 16 15.32 -14.07 34.52
CA GLU A 16 14.44 -13.87 33.38
C GLU A 16 15.12 -12.92 32.40
N PHE A 17 14.91 -13.16 31.11
CA PHE A 17 15.42 -12.30 30.05
C PHE A 17 14.38 -12.17 28.95
N GLU A 18 14.37 -11.00 28.32
CA GLU A 18 13.46 -10.69 27.23
C GLU A 18 14.22 -10.67 25.90
N VAL A 19 13.60 -11.22 24.86
CA VAL A 19 14.08 -11.14 23.48
C VAL A 19 12.97 -10.54 22.64
N SER A 20 13.29 -9.46 21.93
CA SER A 20 12.33 -8.78 21.05
C SER A 20 12.56 -9.18 19.60
N LEU A 21 11.47 -9.36 18.85
CA LEU A 21 11.49 -9.58 17.40
C LEU A 21 10.81 -8.42 16.69
N ASP A 22 11.60 -7.61 15.99
CA ASP A 22 11.09 -6.51 15.18
C ASP A 22 10.61 -7.02 13.82
N LEU A 23 9.31 -6.89 13.58
CA LEU A 23 8.68 -7.25 12.30
C LEU A 23 8.35 -5.99 11.51
N LYS A 24 8.70 -5.99 10.21
CA LYS A 24 8.26 -4.93 9.31
C LYS A 24 6.75 -4.99 9.13
N ALA A 25 6.13 -3.84 8.86
CA ALA A 25 4.74 -3.81 8.41
C ALA A 25 4.55 -4.74 7.20
N ASP A 26 3.37 -5.35 7.11
CA ASP A 26 2.98 -6.27 6.04
C ASP A 26 3.85 -7.54 5.90
N THR A 27 4.63 -7.90 6.92
CA THR A 27 5.40 -9.15 6.94
C THR A 27 4.49 -10.38 6.95
N LEU A 28 3.35 -10.29 7.62
CA LEU A 28 2.36 -11.36 7.76
C LEU A 28 1.03 -10.97 7.12
N LYS A 29 0.35 -11.96 6.56
CA LYS A 29 -1.02 -11.84 6.04
C LYS A 29 -2.04 -12.14 7.13
N ASP A 30 -3.29 -11.74 6.90
CA ASP A 30 -4.40 -12.06 7.80
C ASP A 30 -4.49 -13.57 8.06
N GLY A 31 -4.59 -13.95 9.32
CA GLY A 31 -4.73 -15.34 9.76
C GLY A 31 -3.41 -16.13 9.83
N GLU A 32 -2.28 -15.56 9.39
CA GLU A 32 -0.97 -16.18 9.60
C GLU A 32 -0.57 -16.17 11.07
N GLN A 33 0.24 -17.16 11.46
CA GLN A 33 0.72 -17.34 12.82
C GLN A 33 2.25 -17.33 12.83
N LEU A 34 2.82 -16.77 13.90
CA LEU A 34 4.23 -16.91 14.22
C LEU A 34 4.36 -17.50 15.61
N THR A 35 5.21 -18.52 15.74
CA THR A 35 5.58 -19.12 17.02
C THR A 35 7.08 -18.93 17.23
N ALA A 36 7.47 -18.39 18.38
CA ALA A 36 8.87 -18.20 18.73
C ALA A 36 9.46 -19.51 19.26
N THR A 37 10.69 -19.84 18.84
CA THR A 37 11.46 -20.98 19.34
C THR A 37 12.81 -20.49 19.86
N HIS A 38 13.30 -21.05 20.95
CA HIS A 38 14.54 -20.64 21.59
C HIS A 38 15.46 -21.85 21.82
N ILE A 39 16.76 -21.64 21.63
CA ILE A 39 17.79 -22.58 22.02
C ILE A 39 18.87 -21.78 22.74
N LEU A 40 19.20 -22.19 23.95
CA LEU A 40 20.17 -21.52 24.81
C LEU A 40 21.45 -22.34 24.86
N TYR A 41 22.58 -21.65 24.78
CA TYR A 41 23.91 -22.24 24.88
C TYR A 41 24.74 -21.47 25.92
N TYR A 42 25.69 -22.15 26.58
CA TYR A 42 26.64 -21.47 27.47
C TYR A 42 27.57 -20.52 26.70
N GLU A 43 28.01 -20.93 25.51
CA GLU A 43 28.97 -20.19 24.71
C GLU A 43 28.42 -19.79 23.33
N GLU A 44 29.00 -18.73 22.76
CA GLU A 44 28.69 -18.26 21.40
C GLU A 44 28.99 -19.30 20.32
N ALA A 45 29.90 -20.25 20.59
CA ALA A 45 30.22 -21.37 19.70
C ALA A 45 29.05 -22.36 19.54
N GLN A 46 28.02 -22.30 20.39
CA GLN A 46 26.83 -23.17 20.35
C GLN A 46 27.15 -24.66 20.48
N GLU A 47 28.16 -25.01 21.29
CA GLU A 47 28.60 -26.40 21.51
C GLU A 47 27.88 -27.06 22.69
N ASN A 48 27.55 -26.30 23.73
CA ASN A 48 26.90 -26.80 24.95
C ASN A 48 25.49 -26.23 25.11
N GLU A 49 24.48 -26.97 24.66
CA GLU A 49 23.05 -26.62 24.83
C GLU A 49 22.63 -26.76 26.29
N VAL A 50 21.96 -25.73 26.82
CA VAL A 50 21.52 -25.68 28.23
C VAL A 50 20.00 -25.64 28.39
N GLY A 51 19.28 -25.35 27.31
CA GLY A 51 17.84 -25.28 27.30
C GLY A 51 17.29 -25.06 25.90
N ARG A 52 16.06 -25.52 25.68
CA ARG A 52 15.39 -25.46 24.39
C ARG A 52 13.89 -25.37 24.62
N GLU A 53 13.27 -24.51 23.84
CA GLU A 53 11.83 -24.39 23.67
C GLU A 53 11.55 -24.35 22.16
N ASP A 54 11.13 -25.47 21.59
CA ASP A 54 10.81 -25.60 20.17
C ASP A 54 9.43 -26.20 19.89
N ASP A 55 8.54 -26.18 20.90
CA ASP A 55 7.14 -26.55 20.73
C ASP A 55 6.38 -25.51 19.91
N LEU A 56 6.15 -25.84 18.64
CA LEU A 56 5.37 -25.01 17.71
C LEU A 56 3.88 -24.91 18.07
N THR A 57 3.41 -25.70 19.03
CA THR A 57 2.02 -25.65 19.50
C THR A 57 1.83 -24.73 20.71
N ASN A 58 2.92 -24.24 21.31
CA ASN A 58 2.93 -23.36 22.47
C ASN A 58 2.21 -22.04 22.16
N LYS A 59 1.02 -21.86 22.77
CA LYS A 59 0.18 -20.67 22.55
C LYS A 59 0.70 -19.42 23.24
N ASP A 60 1.46 -19.56 24.31
CA ASP A 60 2.05 -18.42 25.02
C ASP A 60 3.18 -17.78 24.20
N GLN A 61 3.81 -18.56 23.32
CA GLN A 61 4.84 -18.11 22.37
C GLN A 61 4.32 -17.93 20.94
N THR A 62 2.99 -17.97 20.73
CA THR A 62 2.37 -17.84 19.41
C THR A 62 1.55 -16.56 19.28
N VAL A 63 1.81 -15.78 18.23
CA VAL A 63 0.98 -14.65 17.82
C VAL A 63 0.21 -14.96 16.53
N ILE A 64 -1.03 -14.49 16.44
CA ILE A 64 -1.86 -14.61 15.24
C ILE A 64 -2.09 -13.21 14.67
N PHE A 65 -1.72 -13.02 13.40
CA PHE A 65 -1.95 -11.75 12.75
C PHE A 65 -3.43 -11.58 12.38
N LYS A 66 -3.98 -10.42 12.72
CA LYS A 66 -5.36 -10.04 12.42
C LYS A 66 -5.37 -8.70 11.72
N THR A 67 -5.85 -8.69 10.49
CA THR A 67 -6.11 -7.45 9.77
C THR A 67 -7.30 -6.76 10.43
N PRO A 68 -7.15 -5.51 10.88
CA PRO A 68 -8.25 -4.77 11.46
C PRO A 68 -9.34 -4.61 10.39
N LYS A 69 -10.60 -4.84 10.79
CA LYS A 69 -11.74 -4.56 9.91
C LYS A 69 -11.79 -3.07 9.69
N GLN A 70 -11.74 -2.64 8.43
CA GLN A 70 -12.01 -1.25 8.10
C GLN A 70 -13.45 -0.94 8.53
N PRO A 71 -13.69 0.14 9.29
CA PRO A 71 -15.06 0.53 9.62
C PRO A 71 -15.83 0.69 8.31
N GLU A 72 -17.00 0.05 8.23
CA GLU A 72 -17.91 0.29 7.12
C GLU A 72 -18.16 1.80 7.08
N GLN A 73 -17.71 2.46 6.00
CA GLN A 73 -18.18 3.82 5.75
C GLN A 73 -19.71 3.75 5.76
N PRO A 74 -20.40 4.65 6.48
CA PRO A 74 -21.85 4.61 6.55
C PRO A 74 -22.37 4.55 5.12
N LYS A 75 -23.07 3.45 4.79
CA LYS A 75 -23.78 3.32 3.52
C LYS A 75 -24.69 4.54 3.45
N LYS A 76 -24.27 5.53 2.67
CA LYS A 76 -25.07 6.72 2.41
C LYS A 76 -26.35 6.19 1.79
N SER A 77 -27.44 6.25 2.57
CA SER A 77 -28.80 5.92 2.17
C SER A 77 -29.00 6.29 0.70
N GLU A 78 -29.47 5.33 -0.08
CA GLU A 78 -29.71 5.45 -1.52
C GLU A 78 -30.67 6.62 -1.85
N GLU A 79 -31.39 7.14 -0.86
CA GLU A 79 -32.26 8.30 -0.99
C GLU A 79 -31.48 9.63 -1.13
N LYS A 80 -30.32 9.78 -0.49
CA LYS A 80 -29.42 10.94 -0.72
C LYS A 80 -28.58 10.80 -2.00
N GLN A 81 -28.56 9.62 -2.63
CA GLN A 81 -27.86 9.43 -3.91
C GLN A 81 -28.68 9.87 -5.11
N LEU A 82 -30.01 9.95 -5.01
CA LEU A 82 -30.84 10.55 -6.07
C LEU A 82 -30.76 12.08 -6.04
N GLU A 83 -30.88 12.71 -4.86
CA GLU A 83 -30.74 14.17 -4.75
C GLU A 83 -29.30 14.67 -4.94
N MET A 84 -28.28 13.96 -4.46
CA MET A 84 -26.90 14.40 -4.68
C MET A 84 -26.41 14.10 -6.12
N LYS A 85 -27.03 13.18 -6.85
CA LYS A 85 -26.75 12.97 -8.28
C LYS A 85 -27.40 14.05 -9.16
N GLU A 86 -28.49 14.67 -8.70
CA GLU A 86 -29.08 15.88 -9.30
C GLU A 86 -28.25 17.13 -8.96
N ILE A 87 -27.80 17.30 -7.71
CA ILE A 87 -27.07 18.51 -7.27
C ILE A 87 -25.58 18.46 -7.67
N SER A 88 -24.92 17.31 -7.62
CA SER A 88 -23.52 17.14 -8.09
C SER A 88 -23.39 17.22 -9.61
N LYS A 89 -24.46 16.92 -10.37
CA LYS A 89 -24.51 17.22 -11.80
C LYS A 89 -24.47 18.73 -12.08
N THR A 90 -24.85 19.56 -11.12
CA THR A 90 -25.02 21.01 -11.32
C THR A 90 -23.85 21.83 -10.76
N VAL A 91 -23.04 21.31 -9.81
CA VAL A 91 -22.02 22.13 -9.11
C VAL A 91 -20.55 21.69 -9.30
N SER A 92 -20.24 20.50 -9.83
CA SER A 92 -18.84 20.09 -10.08
C SER A 92 -18.26 20.50 -11.45
N GLN A 93 -18.84 21.49 -12.11
CA GLN A 93 -18.17 22.16 -13.24
C GLN A 93 -17.39 23.39 -12.78
N GLU A 94 -16.41 23.18 -11.90
CA GLU A 94 -15.11 23.85 -11.83
C GLU A 94 -14.24 22.93 -10.95
N LEU A 95 -13.12 22.33 -11.37
CA LEU A 95 -12.13 22.68 -12.38
C LEU A 95 -12.12 21.66 -13.53
N SER A 96 -12.26 22.17 -14.75
CA SER A 96 -12.29 21.43 -16.01
C SER A 96 -10.99 20.67 -16.24
N LYS A 97 -11.01 19.33 -16.26
CA LYS A 97 -10.02 18.56 -17.01
C LYS A 97 -10.40 18.68 -18.48
N THR A 98 -9.96 19.75 -19.14
CA THR A 98 -10.22 20.02 -20.56
C THR A 98 -9.47 18.99 -21.42
N GLY A 99 -10.20 17.98 -21.86
CA GLY A 99 -9.69 16.94 -22.75
C GLY A 99 -10.80 15.99 -23.21
N SER A 100 -11.93 16.53 -23.69
CA SER A 100 -12.97 15.74 -24.36
C SER A 100 -12.59 15.50 -25.82
N ALA A 101 -12.86 14.30 -26.34
CA ALA A 101 -12.61 13.91 -27.72
C ALA A 101 -13.31 14.85 -28.75
N GLN A 102 -14.40 15.53 -28.38
CA GLN A 102 -15.06 16.52 -29.23
C GLN A 102 -14.22 17.80 -29.41
N ASN A 103 -13.52 18.26 -28.37
CA ASN A 103 -12.61 19.42 -28.48
C ASN A 103 -11.40 19.08 -29.36
N THR A 104 -10.96 17.81 -29.35
CA THR A 104 -9.85 17.33 -30.19
C THR A 104 -10.22 17.37 -31.69
N LEU A 105 -11.46 17.00 -32.04
CA LEU A 105 -11.95 17.07 -33.42
C LEU A 105 -12.03 18.52 -33.93
N ILE A 106 -12.53 19.44 -33.11
CA ILE A 106 -12.66 20.87 -33.46
C ILE A 106 -11.28 21.51 -33.65
N VAL A 107 -10.31 21.21 -32.78
CA VAL A 107 -8.93 21.70 -32.94
C VAL A 107 -8.27 21.14 -34.20
N LEU A 108 -8.48 19.87 -34.53
CA LEU A 108 -7.96 19.25 -35.76
C LEU A 108 -8.55 19.89 -37.02
N VAL A 109 -9.85 20.14 -37.05
CA VAL A 109 -10.53 20.81 -38.18
C VAL A 109 -10.05 22.26 -38.31
N GLY A 110 -9.91 22.99 -37.18
CA GLY A 110 -9.40 24.35 -37.19
C GLY A 110 -7.97 24.45 -37.71
N PHE A 111 -7.09 23.54 -37.31
CA PHE A 111 -5.71 23.51 -37.79
C PHE A 111 -5.62 23.26 -39.30
N LEU A 112 -6.43 22.34 -39.82
CA LEU A 112 -6.51 22.05 -41.27
C LEU A 112 -6.92 23.27 -42.08
N LEU A 113 -7.87 24.07 -41.60
CA LEU A 113 -8.30 25.29 -42.30
C LEU A 113 -7.20 26.37 -42.34
N ILE A 114 -6.46 26.55 -41.23
CA ILE A 114 -5.36 27.54 -41.17
C ILE A 114 -4.23 27.13 -42.13
N VAL A 115 -3.86 25.86 -42.17
CA VAL A 115 -2.85 25.35 -43.11
C VAL A 115 -3.32 25.54 -44.56
N PHE A 116 -4.60 25.30 -44.85
CA PHE A 116 -5.15 25.47 -46.19
C PHE A 116 -5.13 26.94 -46.64
N VAL A 117 -5.53 27.87 -45.76
CA VAL A 117 -5.48 29.31 -46.04
C VAL A 117 -4.03 29.79 -46.21
N GLY A 118 -3.11 29.34 -45.35
CA GLY A 118 -1.68 29.64 -45.46
C GLY A 118 -1.09 29.13 -46.78
N PHE A 119 -1.47 27.93 -47.21
CA PHE A 119 -1.04 27.35 -48.48
C PHE A 119 -1.57 28.13 -49.69
N VAL A 120 -2.84 28.54 -49.67
CA VAL A 120 -3.43 29.39 -50.72
C VAL A 120 -2.75 30.75 -50.77
N TRP A 121 -2.48 31.36 -49.61
CA TRP A 121 -1.81 32.66 -49.54
C TRP A 121 -0.35 32.60 -50.00
N PHE A 122 0.38 31.54 -49.62
CA PHE A 122 1.74 31.28 -50.10
C PHE A 122 1.79 30.98 -51.61
N ALA A 123 0.81 30.25 -52.13
CA ALA A 123 0.69 30.00 -53.57
C ALA A 123 0.33 31.26 -54.37
N GLN A 124 -0.42 32.21 -53.77
CA GLN A 124 -0.70 33.51 -54.37
C GLN A 124 0.48 34.48 -54.26
N SER A 125 1.23 34.48 -53.15
CA SER A 125 2.40 35.34 -52.97
C SER A 125 3.56 34.96 -53.88
N LYS A 126 3.67 33.68 -54.26
CA LYS A 126 4.65 33.20 -55.25
C LYS A 126 4.26 33.47 -56.71
N LYS A 127 3.03 33.95 -56.95
CA LYS A 127 2.51 34.34 -58.28
C LYS A 127 2.49 35.86 -58.49
N ARG A 128 2.89 36.66 -57.49
CA ARG A 128 3.24 38.08 -57.63
C ARG A 128 4.74 38.23 -57.67
#